data_AF-C0D1C3-F1
#
_entry.id   AF-C0D1C3-F1
#
_cell.length_a   1.000
_cell.length_b   1.000
_cell.length_c   1.000
_cell.angle_alpha   90.00
_cell.angle_beta   90.00
_cell.angle_gamma   90.00
#
_symmetry.space_group_name_H-M   'P 1'
#
loop_
_entity.id
_entity.type
_entity.pdbx_description
1 polymer ?
#
loop_
_entity_poly.entity_id
_entity_poly.type
_entity_poly.pdbx_seq_one_letter_code
_entity_poly.pdbx_strand_id
1 'polypeptide(L)' 'MPKAKKNEPFNPKDLTPQEQLKFEIAQELGLGDKVIAGGWRSLTAKESGKIGGLITKKKREMKREALEQEQGA' A
#
# COMPACT_ATOMS: atom_id res chain seq x y z
N MET A 1 -30.73 14.20 -1.62
CA MET A 1 -30.20 12.91 -2.11
C MET A 1 -28.70 13.06 -2.34
N PRO A 2 -27.81 12.53 -1.49
CA PRO A 2 -26.37 12.67 -1.70
C PRO A 2 -25.95 11.79 -2.87
N LYS A 3 -25.30 12.41 -3.85
CA LYS A 3 -24.90 11.80 -5.12
C LYS A 3 -23.99 10.60 -4.86
N ALA A 4 -24.41 9.43 -5.36
CA ALA A 4 -23.58 8.24 -5.47
C ALA A 4 -22.29 8.60 -6.20
N LYS A 5 -21.21 8.80 -5.45
CA LYS A 5 -19.87 8.94 -6.00
C LYS A 5 -19.54 7.58 -6.60
N LYS A 6 -19.24 7.55 -7.89
CA LYS A 6 -18.72 6.36 -8.59
C LYS A 6 -17.42 5.96 -7.88
N ASN A 7 -17.53 5.05 -6.93
CA ASN A 7 -16.42 4.28 -6.40
C ASN A 7 -15.97 3.39 -7.55
N GLU A 8 -14.89 3.75 -8.23
CA GLU A 8 -14.18 2.77 -9.05
C GLU A 8 -13.73 1.67 -8.09
N PRO A 9 -14.26 0.45 -8.21
CA PRO A 9 -13.89 -0.63 -7.31
C PRO A 9 -12.40 -0.86 -7.48
N PHE A 10 -11.66 -0.68 -6.39
CA PHE A 10 -10.30 -1.15 -6.30
C PHE A 10 -10.33 -2.65 -6.58
N ASN A 11 -9.82 -3.08 -7.73
CA ASN A 11 -9.95 -4.45 -8.21
C ASN A 11 -8.75 -5.27 -7.72
N PRO A 12 -8.89 -6.09 -6.65
CA PRO A 12 -7.77 -6.81 -6.04
C PRO A 12 -7.14 -7.89 -6.91
N LYS A 13 -7.79 -8.26 -8.02
CA LYS A 13 -7.37 -9.37 -8.89
C LYS A 13 -6.24 -9.02 -9.86
N ASP A 14 -6.03 -7.74 -10.17
CA ASP A 14 -4.95 -7.26 -11.04
C ASP A 14 -3.86 -6.51 -10.26
N LEU A 15 -3.90 -6.59 -8.93
CA LEU A 15 -2.90 -5.91 -8.11
C LEU A 15 -1.58 -6.64 -8.22
N THR A 16 -0.54 -5.87 -8.54
CA THR A 16 0.82 -6.32 -8.36
C THR A 16 1.05 -6.73 -6.89
N PRO A 17 2.02 -7.61 -6.60
CA PRO A 17 2.37 -7.96 -5.21
C PRO A 17 2.63 -6.74 -4.34
N GLN A 18 3.16 -5.66 -4.95
CA GLN A 18 3.38 -4.38 -4.26
C GLN A 18 2.07 -3.70 -3.88
N GLU A 19 1.04 -3.77 -4.70
CA GLU A 19 -0.27 -3.20 -4.42
C GLU A 19 -1.08 -4.02 -3.41
N GLN A 20 -0.97 -5.35 -3.42
CA GLN A 20 -1.48 -6.18 -2.33
C GLN A 20 -0.83 -5.79 -1.00
N LEU A 21 0.49 -5.64 -0.97
CA LEU A 21 1.21 -5.23 0.24
C LEU A 21 0.77 -3.83 0.72
N LYS A 22 0.56 -2.88 -0.21
CA LYS A 22 -0.02 -1.56 0.13
C LYS A 22 -1.37 -1.72 0.79
N PHE A 23 -2.23 -2.57 0.22
CA PHE A 23 -3.58 -2.77 0.69
C PHE A 23 -3.62 -3.48 2.05
N GLU A 24 -2.78 -4.48 2.29
CA GLU A 24 -2.64 -5.13 3.60
C GLU A 24 -2.23 -4.12 4.68
N ILE A 25 -1.23 -3.28 4.41
CA ILE A 25 -0.81 -2.24 5.36
C ILE A 25 -1.91 -1.19 5.53
N ALA A 26 -2.63 -0.85 4.46
CA ALA A 26 -3.78 0.05 4.57
C ALA A 26 -4.87 -0.55 5.49
N GLN A 27 -5.18 -1.85 5.34
CA GLN A 27 -6.13 -2.55 6.21
C GLN A 27 -5.66 -2.57 7.67
N GLU A 28 -4.40 -2.91 7.94
CA GLU A 28 -3.79 -2.89 9.28
C GLU A 28 -3.88 -1.49 9.93
N LEU A 29 -3.79 -0.43 9.13
CA LEU A 29 -3.91 0.96 9.60
C LEU A 29 -5.36 1.46 9.71
N GLY A 30 -6.37 0.62 9.41
CA GLY A 30 -7.79 1.01 9.40
C GLY A 30 -8.18 1.89 8.21
N LEU A 31 -7.39 1.87 7.14
CA LEU A 31 -7.56 2.63 5.90
C LEU A 31 -8.04 1.76 4.74
N GLY A 32 -8.10 0.45 4.93
CA GLY A 32 -8.56 -0.52 3.92
C GLY A 32 -9.92 -0.15 3.35
N ASP A 33 -10.92 0.08 4.20
CA ASP A 33 -12.27 0.48 3.77
C ASP A 33 -12.28 1.76 2.95
N LYS A 34 -11.43 2.75 3.29
CA LYS A 34 -11.29 3.98 2.50
C LYS A 34 -10.68 3.72 1.12
N VAL A 35 -9.76 2.77 1.01
CA VAL A 35 -9.15 2.37 -0.26
C VAL A 35 -10.15 1.56 -1.11
N ILE A 36 -10.92 0.64 -0.51
CA ILE A 36 -11.96 -0.11 -1.22
C ILE A 36 -13.06 0.84 -1.72
N ALA A 37 -13.49 1.76 -0.85
CA ALA A 37 -14.53 2.72 -1.19
C ALA A 37 -14.01 3.78 -2.17
N GLY A 38 -13.02 4.58 -1.77
CA GLY A 38 -12.61 5.76 -2.53
C GLY A 38 -11.31 5.60 -3.35
N GLY A 39 -10.70 4.41 -3.36
CA GLY A 39 -9.38 4.20 -3.96
C GLY A 39 -8.25 4.88 -3.18
N TRP A 40 -7.02 4.74 -3.69
CA TRP A 40 -5.83 5.41 -3.13
C TRP A 40 -5.94 6.94 -3.10
N ARG A 41 -6.69 7.52 -4.03
CA ARG A 41 -7.01 8.95 -4.11
C ARG A 41 -7.82 9.47 -2.92
N SER A 42 -8.46 8.58 -2.16
CA SER A 42 -9.23 8.94 -0.96
C SER A 42 -8.38 9.01 0.31
N LEU A 43 -7.12 8.58 0.24
CA LEU A 43 -6.18 8.71 1.34
C LEU A 43 -5.52 10.09 1.31
N THR A 44 -5.26 10.63 2.50
CA THR A 44 -4.42 11.83 2.65
C THR A 44 -2.96 11.51 2.37
N ALA A 45 -2.17 12.53 2.02
CA ALA A 45 -0.72 12.38 1.82
C ALA A 45 -0.01 11.74 3.04
N LYS A 46 -0.53 11.96 4.25
CA LYS A 46 0.02 11.38 5.49
C LYS A 46 -0.30 9.88 5.60
N GLU A 47 -1.49 9.47 5.19
CA GLU A 47 -1.95 8.08 5.18
C GLU A 47 -1.24 7.27 4.08
N SER A 48 -1.30 7.74 2.83
CA SER A 48 -0.63 7.09 1.70
C SER A 48 0.91 7.09 1.84
N GLY A 49 1.47 8.18 2.41
CA GLY A 49 2.90 8.30 2.70
C GLY A 49 3.39 7.32 3.76
N LYS A 50 2.58 7.03 4.80
CA LYS A 50 2.90 5.99 5.79
C LYS A 50 2.94 4.61 5.16
N ILE A 51 1.94 4.27 4.33
CA ILE A 51 1.84 2.98 3.65
C ILE A 51 3.03 2.80 2.69
N GLY A 52 3.29 3.80 1.82
CA GLY A 52 4.43 3.79 0.90
C GLY A 52 5.78 3.76 1.63
N GLY A 53 5.89 4.46 2.76
CA GLY A 53 7.07 4.48 3.61
C GLY A 53 7.36 3.11 4.23
N LEU A 54 6.35 2.42 4.75
CA LEU A 54 6.50 1.07 5.32
C LEU A 54 6.94 0.04 4.27
N ILE A 55 6.39 0.12 3.05
CA ILE A 55 6.78 -0.76 1.95
C ILE A 55 8.19 -0.45 1.47
N THR A 56 8.51 0.83 1.32
CA THR A 56 9.85 1.28 0.92
C THR A 56 10.87 0.88 1.97
N LYS A 57 10.54 1.01 3.26
CA LYS A 57 11.39 0.58 4.37
C LYS A 57 11.63 -0.93 4.31
N LYS A 58 10.57 -1.74 4.19
CA LYS A 58 10.68 -3.20 4.07
C LYS A 58 11.48 -3.65 2.84
N LYS A 59 11.27 -2.98 1.69
CA LYS A 59 12.01 -3.23 0.44
C LYS A 59 13.47 -2.79 0.54
N ARG A 60 13.75 -1.70 1.26
CA ARG A 60 15.10 -1.18 1.48
C ARG A 60 15.87 -2.03 2.48
N GLU A 61 15.23 -2.50 3.55
CA GLU A 61 15.81 -3.43 4.52
C GLU A 61 16.14 -4.76 3.84
N MET A 62 15.21 -5.39 3.11
CA MET A 62 15.51 -6.59 2.32
C MET A 62 16.65 -6.39 1.32
N LYS A 63 16.70 -5.25 0.61
CA LYS A 63 17.77 -4.99 -0.35
C LYS A 63 19.11 -4.76 0.34
N ARG A 64 19.11 -4.13 1.52
CA ARG A 64 20.29 -3.90 2.32
C ARG A 64 20.80 -5.19 2.97
N GLU A 65 19.90 -6.01 3.51
CA GLU A 65 20.21 -7.34 4.03
C GLU A 65 20.69 -8.27 2.91
N ALA A 66 20.07 -8.23 1.72
CA ALA A 66 20.53 -9.02 0.57
C ALA A 66 21.92 -8.58 0.06
N LEU A 67 22.23 -7.28 0.07
CA LEU A 67 23.57 -6.78 -0.26
C LEU A 67 24.60 -7.09 0.84
N GLU A 68 24.21 -7.07 2.12
CA GLU A 68 25.09 -7.46 3.24
C GLU A 68 25.34 -8.98 3.29
N GLN A 69 24.40 -9.81 2.81
CA GLN A 69 24.55 -11.26 2.70
C GLN A 69 25.42 -11.69 1.49
N GLU A 70 25.46 -10.91 0.41
CA GLU A 70 26.27 -11.21 -0.79
C GLU A 70 27.74 -10.74 -0.69
N GLN A 71 28.06 -9.81 0.22
CA GLN A 71 29.43 -9.34 0.46
C GLN A 71 30.13 -10.03 1.65
N GLY A 72 29.53 -11.09 2.19
CA GLY A 72 30.02 -11.82 3.36
C GLY A 72 30.11 -13.34 3.18
N ALA A 73 30.27 -13.82 1.94
CA ALA A 73 30.55 -15.23 1.62
C ALA A 73 31.90 -15.38 0.91
#